data_AF-A0A6A5FZN5-F1
#
_entry.id   AF-A0A6A5FZN5-F1
#
_cell.length_a   1.000
_cell.length_b   1.000
_cell.length_c   1.000
_cell.angle_alpha   90.00
_cell.angle_beta   90.00
_cell.angle_gamma   90.00
#
_symmetry.space_group_name_H-M   'P 1'
#
loop_
_entity.id
_entity.type
_entity.pdbx_description
1 polymer ?
#
loop_
_entity_poly.entity_id
_entity_poly.type
_entity_poly.pdbx_seq_one_letter_code
_entity_poly.pdbx_strand_id
1 'polypeptide(L)'
;MTHLTIAQEEHLSYAICNKIAYDRRQAAYMIHAMMEQLQNSHLTVDYKITLSRQVAAARRKWCRDYFIDLDSYSLIELMRYACSVQDWSRRLSDLFTTNARMIRDRMSRIREINFNRRHLQWCF
;
A
#
# COMPACT_ATOMS: atom_id res chain seq x y z
N MET A 1 -29.99 -8.88 -23.60
CA MET A 1 -28.58 -9.03 -23.17
C MET A 1 -27.79 -9.47 -24.38
N THR A 2 -26.88 -8.63 -24.89
CA THR A 2 -25.95 -9.03 -25.95
C THR A 2 -24.83 -9.84 -25.31
N HIS A 3 -24.74 -11.13 -25.66
CA HIS A 3 -23.64 -11.98 -25.24
C HIS A 3 -22.34 -11.49 -25.88
N LEU A 4 -21.26 -11.43 -25.10
CA LEU A 4 -19.92 -11.15 -25.62
C LEU A 4 -19.50 -12.29 -26.56
N THR A 5 -18.73 -11.97 -27.59
CA THR A 5 -18.05 -13.01 -28.37
C THR A 5 -16.90 -13.60 -27.57
N ILE A 6 -16.48 -14.83 -27.89
CA ILE A 6 -15.36 -15.51 -27.23
C ILE A 6 -14.09 -14.63 -27.26
N ALA A 7 -13.79 -14.02 -28.40
CA ALA A 7 -12.63 -13.14 -28.54
C ALA A 7 -12.70 -11.89 -27.65
N GLN A 8 -13.90 -11.34 -27.41
CA GLN A 8 -14.09 -10.20 -26.51
C GLN A 8 -13.91 -10.61 -25.04
N GLU A 9 -14.39 -11.79 -24.66
CA GLU A 9 -14.24 -12.35 -23.32
C GLU A 9 -12.77 -12.66 -23.01
N GLU A 10 -12.04 -13.28 -23.92
CA GLU A 10 -10.59 -13.53 -23.79
C GLU A 10 -9.80 -12.22 -23.65
N HIS A 11 -10.13 -11.21 -24.47
CA HIS A 11 -9.47 -9.90 -24.40
C HIS A 11 -9.70 -9.21 -23.06
N LEU A 12 -10.93 -9.25 -22.53
CA LEU A 12 -11.27 -8.68 -21.23
C LEU A 12 -10.57 -9.42 -20.09
N SER A 13 -10.58 -10.75 -20.10
CA SER A 13 -9.87 -11.57 -19.11
C SER A 13 -8.38 -11.22 -19.07
N TYR A 14 -7.74 -11.11 -20.24
CA TYR A 14 -6.34 -10.70 -20.33
C TYR A 14 -6.09 -9.29 -19.77
N ALA A 15 -6.94 -8.32 -20.11
CA ALA A 15 -6.83 -6.95 -19.60
C ALA A 15 -6.98 -6.89 -18.06
N ILE A 16 -7.91 -7.68 -17.50
CA ILE A 16 -8.12 -7.78 -16.05
C ILE A 16 -6.93 -8.43 -15.36
N CYS A 17 -6.37 -9.52 -15.90
CA CYS A 17 -5.16 -10.16 -15.37
C CYS A 17 -3.98 -9.17 -15.33
N ASN A 18 -3.78 -8.39 -16.38
CA ASN A 18 -2.76 -7.35 -16.42
C ASN A 18 -2.96 -6.27 -15.34
N LYS A 19 -4.20 -5.81 -15.15
CA LYS A 19 -4.54 -4.87 -14.08
C LYS A 19 -4.25 -5.44 -12.70
N ILE A 20 -4.66 -6.68 -12.43
CA ILE A 20 -4.38 -7.38 -11.17
C ILE A 20 -2.86 -7.46 -10.93
N ALA A 21 -2.09 -7.84 -11.95
CA ALA A 21 -0.64 -7.94 -11.87
C ALA A 21 0.03 -6.58 -11.59
N TYR A 22 -0.50 -5.50 -12.15
CA TYR A 22 -0.06 -4.14 -11.85
C TYR A 22 -0.37 -3.75 -10.39
N ASP A 23 -1.62 -3.94 -9.95
CA ASP A 23 -2.04 -3.58 -8.59
C ASP A 23 -1.28 -4.39 -7.53
N ARG A 24 -1.03 -5.68 -7.78
CA ARG A 24 -0.17 -6.53 -6.93
C ARG A 24 1.26 -6.00 -6.84
N ARG A 25 1.85 -5.50 -7.94
CA ARG A 25 3.19 -4.90 -7.93
C ARG A 25 3.22 -3.59 -7.13
N GLN A 26 2.24 -2.71 -7.33
CA GLN A 26 2.11 -1.46 -6.56
C GLN A 26 1.98 -1.74 -5.05
N ALA A 27 1.17 -2.74 -4.68
CA ALA A 27 1.04 -3.16 -3.29
C ALA A 27 2.38 -3.62 -2.69
N ALA A 28 3.19 -4.38 -3.45
CA ALA A 28 4.52 -4.81 -3.01
C ALA A 28 5.43 -3.62 -2.70
N TYR A 29 5.49 -2.62 -3.59
CA TYR A 29 6.29 -1.41 -3.40
C TYR A 29 5.84 -0.61 -2.18
N MET A 30 4.53 -0.43 -1.98
CA MET A 30 4.00 0.27 -0.80
C MET A 30 4.32 -0.47 0.51
N ILE A 31 4.17 -1.79 0.54
CA ILE A 31 4.53 -2.60 1.70
C ILE A 31 6.02 -2.45 2.03
N HIS A 32 6.88 -2.54 1.02
CA HIS A 32 8.33 -2.40 1.19
C HIS A 32 8.68 -1.02 1.74
N ALA A 33 8.17 0.07 1.14
CA ALA A 33 8.43 1.42 1.59
C ALA A 33 7.95 1.66 3.03
N MET A 34 6.81 1.08 3.44
CA MET A 34 6.36 1.17 4.84
C MET A 34 7.25 0.38 5.80
N MET A 35 7.84 -0.74 5.37
CA MET A 35 8.83 -1.47 6.16
C MET A 35 10.11 -0.63 6.36
N GLU A 36 10.58 0.06 5.32
CA GLU A 36 11.71 1.00 5.44
C GLU A 36 11.38 2.18 6.36
N GLN A 37 10.18 2.74 6.25
CA GLN A 37 9.69 3.78 7.17
C GLN A 37 9.67 3.29 8.61
N LEU A 38 9.28 2.05 8.89
CA LEU A 38 9.30 1.50 10.25
C LEU A 38 10.70 1.47 10.86
N GLN A 39 11.72 1.15 10.04
CA GLN A 39 13.11 1.10 10.48
C GLN A 39 13.71 2.49 10.71
N ASN A 40 13.37 3.47 9.85
CA ASN A 40 14.05 4.76 9.80
C ASN A 40 13.26 5.96 10.37
N SER A 41 12.02 5.77 10.86
CA SER A 41 11.13 6.89 11.19
C SER A 41 11.18 7.40 12.62
N HIS A 42 10.78 8.66 12.77
CA HIS A 42 10.53 9.38 14.03
C HIS A 42 9.13 9.12 14.62
N LEU A 43 8.44 8.07 14.20
CA LEU A 43 7.10 7.71 14.71
C LEU A 43 7.14 7.35 16.20
N THR A 44 6.02 7.52 16.93
CA THR A 44 5.92 7.06 18.32
C THR A 44 6.05 5.54 18.40
N VAL A 45 6.50 5.04 19.55
CA VAL A 45 6.57 3.59 19.82
C VAL A 45 5.21 2.92 19.59
N ASP A 46 4.12 3.46 20.16
CA ASP A 46 2.78 2.89 20.03
C ASP A 46 2.29 2.84 18.58
N TYR A 47 2.60 3.89 17.81
CA TYR A 47 2.23 3.93 16.41
C TYR A 47 3.07 2.97 15.57
N LYS A 48 4.38 2.83 15.86
CA LYS A 48 5.24 1.83 15.21
C LYS A 48 4.75 0.41 15.44
N ILE A 49 4.30 0.08 16.65
CA ILE A 49 3.73 -1.24 16.97
C ILE A 49 2.47 -1.48 16.12
N THR A 50 1.55 -0.51 16.09
CA THR A 50 0.31 -0.61 15.31
C THR A 50 0.60 -0.74 13.80
N LEU A 51 1.46 0.12 13.27
CA LEU A 51 1.84 0.12 11.87
C LEU A 51 2.56 -1.18 11.47
N SER A 52 3.47 -1.67 12.31
CA SER A 52 4.16 -2.95 12.10
C SER A 52 3.17 -4.10 11.95
N ARG A 53 2.15 -4.17 12.81
CA ARG A 53 1.10 -5.20 12.73
C ARG A 53 0.30 -5.08 11.43
N GLN A 54 -0.07 -3.87 11.02
CA GLN A 54 -0.82 -3.62 9.79
C GLN A 54 0.00 -3.97 8.54
N VAL A 55 1.27 -3.59 8.48
CA VAL A 55 2.20 -3.91 7.39
C VAL A 55 2.44 -5.42 7.32
N ALA A 56 2.61 -6.10 8.46
CA ALA A 56 2.75 -7.55 8.50
C ALA A 56 1.49 -8.27 8.00
N ALA A 57 0.29 -7.77 8.34
CA ALA A 57 -0.97 -8.29 7.83
C ALA A 57 -1.11 -8.07 6.32
N ALA A 58 -0.76 -6.88 5.82
CA ALA A 58 -0.76 -6.56 4.40
C ALA A 58 0.22 -7.45 3.61
N ARG A 59 1.43 -7.66 4.14
CA ARG A 59 2.42 -8.57 3.55
C ARG A 59 1.90 -10.01 3.46
N ARG A 60 1.29 -10.53 4.54
CA ARG A 60 0.70 -11.87 4.52
C ARG A 60 -0.42 -12.00 3.48
N LYS A 61 -1.27 -10.98 3.35
CA LYS A 61 -2.31 -10.96 2.32
C LYS A 61 -1.69 -10.94 0.92
N TRP A 62 -0.72 -10.05 0.67
CA TRP A 62 -0.02 -9.97 -0.59
C TRP A 62 0.63 -11.30 -0.99
N CYS A 63 1.33 -11.97 -0.07
CA CYS A 63 1.92 -13.28 -0.34
C CYS A 63 0.87 -14.32 -0.71
N ARG A 64 -0.26 -14.40 0.00
CA ARG A 64 -1.34 -15.34 -0.37
C ARG A 64 -1.91 -15.03 -1.75
N ASP A 65 -2.15 -13.75 -2.02
CA ASP A 65 -2.73 -13.30 -3.27
C ASP A 65 -1.78 -13.53 -4.45
N TYR A 66 -0.45 -13.48 -4.24
CA TYR A 66 0.55 -13.70 -5.27
C TYR A 66 0.49 -15.11 -5.90
N PHE A 67 0.17 -16.13 -5.08
CA PHE A 67 0.12 -17.53 -5.54
C PHE A 67 -1.23 -17.96 -6.10
N ILE A 68 -2.19 -17.03 -6.25
CA ILE A 68 -3.47 -17.34 -6.89
C ILE A 68 -3.25 -17.52 -8.38
N ASP A 69 -3.61 -18.70 -8.86
CA ASP A 69 -3.75 -19.00 -10.29
C ASP A 69 -4.96 -18.25 -10.86
N LEU A 70 -4.70 -17.33 -11.78
CA LEU A 70 -5.73 -16.51 -12.41
C LEU A 70 -6.30 -17.17 -13.66
N ASP A 71 -5.59 -18.12 -14.26
CA ASP A 71 -5.97 -18.72 -15.55
C ASP A 71 -7.14 -19.70 -15.39
N SER A 72 -7.37 -20.19 -14.17
CA SER A 72 -8.52 -21.03 -13.81
C SER A 72 -9.81 -20.25 -13.52
N TYR A 73 -9.78 -18.92 -13.49
CA TYR A 73 -10.93 -18.10 -13.14
C TYR A 73 -11.78 -17.78 -14.37
N SER A 74 -13.10 -17.87 -14.25
CA SER A 74 -14.02 -17.29 -15.23
C SER A 74 -13.94 -15.76 -15.24
N LEU A 75 -14.37 -15.11 -16.33
CA LEU A 75 -14.34 -13.65 -16.44
C LEU A 75 -15.03 -12.94 -15.25
N ILE A 76 -16.18 -13.45 -14.81
CA ILE A 76 -16.91 -12.88 -13.66
C ILE A 76 -16.09 -13.01 -12.37
N GLU A 77 -15.41 -14.12 -12.16
CA GLU A 77 -14.55 -14.33 -10.99
C GLU A 77 -13.32 -13.42 -11.04
N LEU A 78 -12.70 -13.26 -12.22
CA LEU A 78 -11.62 -12.30 -12.44
C LEU A 78 -12.05 -10.87 -12.11
N MET A 79 -13.23 -10.45 -12.58
CA MET A 79 -13.77 -9.12 -12.28
C MET A 79 -13.99 -8.91 -10.77
N ARG A 80 -14.61 -9.89 -10.09
CA ARG A 80 -14.82 -9.83 -8.63
C ARG A 80 -13.50 -9.77 -7.88
N TYR A 81 -12.54 -10.57 -8.31
CA TYR A 81 -11.22 -10.60 -7.71
C TYR A 81 -10.48 -9.27 -7.93
N ALA A 82 -10.55 -8.70 -9.12
CA ALA A 82 -9.98 -7.39 -9.43
C ALA A 82 -10.56 -6.28 -8.53
N CYS A 83 -11.87 -6.27 -8.29
CA CYS A 83 -12.49 -5.34 -7.34
C CYS A 83 -11.93 -5.53 -5.91
N SER A 84 -11.81 -6.78 -5.45
CA SER A 84 -11.23 -7.09 -4.13
C SER A 84 -9.77 -6.63 -3.99
N VAL A 85 -8.97 -6.83 -5.03
CA VAL A 85 -7.58 -6.35 -5.10
C VAL A 85 -7.56 -4.81 -5.06
N GLN A 86 -8.41 -4.15 -5.84
CA GLN A 86 -8.50 -2.69 -5.87
C GLN A 86 -8.88 -2.10 -4.50
N ASP A 87 -9.88 -2.66 -3.82
CA ASP A 87 -10.33 -2.20 -2.51
C ASP A 87 -9.22 -2.32 -1.45
N TRP A 88 -8.51 -3.44 -1.45
CA TRP A 88 -7.39 -3.62 -0.56
C TRP A 88 -6.20 -2.72 -0.91
N SER A 89 -5.86 -2.58 -2.19
CA SER A 89 -4.81 -1.66 -2.66
C SER A 89 -5.11 -0.21 -2.26
N ARG A 90 -6.38 0.21 -2.29
CA ARG A 90 -6.80 1.53 -1.80
C ARG A 90 -6.52 1.71 -0.31
N ARG A 91 -6.94 0.76 0.53
CA ARG A 91 -6.66 0.79 1.98
C ARG A 91 -5.17 0.83 2.27
N LEU A 92 -4.37 0.13 1.47
CA LEU A 92 -2.92 0.13 1.58
C LEU A 92 -2.32 1.50 1.21
N SER A 93 -2.84 2.14 0.17
CA SER A 93 -2.46 3.49 -0.24
C SER A 93 -2.82 4.54 0.81
N ASP A 94 -4.01 4.45 1.41
CA ASP A 94 -4.44 5.33 2.50
C ASP A 94 -3.51 5.21 3.72
N LEU A 95 -3.11 3.97 4.07
CA LEU A 95 -2.14 3.73 5.13
C LEU A 95 -0.78 4.34 4.79
N PHE A 96 -0.27 4.09 3.58
CA PHE A 96 1.01 4.64 3.11
C PHE A 96 1.05 6.17 3.16
N THR A 97 0.02 6.82 2.65
CA THR A 97 -0.07 8.30 2.61
C THR A 97 -0.22 8.89 4.03
N THR A 98 -0.99 8.24 4.90
CA THR A 98 -1.13 8.63 6.31
C THR A 98 0.22 8.56 7.03
N ASN A 99 0.95 7.45 6.87
CA ASN A 99 2.28 7.28 7.46
C ASN A 99 3.25 8.36 6.98
N ALA A 100 3.29 8.61 5.66
CA ALA A 100 4.16 9.62 5.07
C ALA A 100 3.86 11.03 5.62
N ARG A 101 2.58 11.37 5.81
CA ARG A 101 2.16 12.65 6.41
C ARG A 101 2.62 12.76 7.86
N MET A 102 2.35 11.74 8.68
CA MET A 102 2.75 11.75 10.10
C MET A 102 4.26 11.87 10.28
N ILE A 103 5.05 11.18 9.45
CA ILE A 103 6.52 11.29 9.47
C ILE A 103 6.94 12.72 9.14
N ARG A 104 6.37 13.32 8.09
CA ARG A 104 6.68 14.70 7.67
C ARG A 104 6.38 15.71 8.77
N ASP A 105 5.21 15.62 9.39
CA ASP A 105 4.76 16.55 10.44
C ASP A 105 5.69 16.48 11.66
N ARG A 106 6.06 15.25 12.07
CA ARG A 106 7.02 15.04 13.16
C ARG A 106 8.40 15.59 12.84
N MET A 107 8.88 15.36 11.62
CA MET A 107 10.16 15.91 11.16
C MET A 107 10.16 17.44 11.13
N SER A 108 9.03 18.07 10.79
CA SER A 108 8.89 19.52 10.86
C SER A 108 9.02 20.02 12.30
N ARG A 109 8.29 19.38 13.23
CA ARG A 109 8.30 19.75 14.65
C ARG A 109 9.67 19.55 15.31
N ILE A 110 10.39 18.46 14.97
CA ILE A 110 11.77 18.23 15.44
C ILE A 110 12.71 19.33 14.93
N ARG A 111 12.57 19.74 13.66
CA ARG A 111 13.37 20.83 13.09
C ARG A 111 13.11 22.16 13.79
N GLU A 112 11.85 22.48 14.07
CA GLU A 112 11.45 23.68 14.82
C GLU A 112 12.03 23.70 16.24
N ILE A 113 11.90 22.59 16.98
CA ILE A 113 12.48 22.47 18.33
C ILE A 113 14.00 22.68 18.30
N ASN A 114 14.68 22.07 17.32
CA ASN A 114 16.13 22.23 17.17
C ASN A 114 16.53 23.67 16.81
N PHE A 115 15.74 24.35 15.97
CA PHE A 115 15.95 25.76 15.65
C PHE A 115 15.83 26.64 16.90
N ASN A 116 14.75 26.46 17.68
CA ASN A 116 14.52 27.19 18.92
C ASN A 116 15.62 26.91 19.95
N ARG A 117 16.07 25.66 20.08
CA ARG A 117 17.19 25.30 20.96
C ARG A 117 18.48 26.04 20.58
N ARG A 118 18.82 26.08 19.30
CA ARG A 118 20.02 26.80 18.82
C ARG A 118 19.88 28.30 19.06
N HIS A 119 18.70 28.87 18.79
CA HIS A 119 18.47 30.28 19.06
C HIS A 119 18.66 30.62 20.54
N LEU A 120 18.13 29.80 21.46
CA LEU A 120 18.33 29.99 22.89
C LEU A 120 19.81 29.87 23.29
N GLN A 121 20.57 28.93 22.71
CA GLN A 121 22.01 28.79 22.93
C GLN A 121 22.84 29.99 22.45
N TRP A 122 22.30 30.82 21.56
CA TRP A 122 22.98 32.03 21.05
C TRP A 122 22.56 33.29 21.81
N CYS A 123 21.45 33.23 22.55
CA CYS A 123 20.95 34.32 23.39
C CYS A 123 21.51 34.31 24.82
N PHE A 124 22.31 33.30 25.18
CA PHE A 124 23.08 33.17 26.41
C PHE A 124 24.55 33.00 26.08
#